data_AF-A0A423UVX9-F1
#
_entry.id   AF-A0A423UVX9-F1
#
_cell.length_a   1.000
_cell.length_b   1.000
_cell.length_c   1.000
_cell.angle_alpha   90.00
_cell.angle_beta   90.00
_cell.angle_gamma   90.00
#
_symmetry.space_group_name_H-M   'P 1'
#
loop_
_entity.id
_entity.type
_entity.pdbx_description
1 polymer ?
#
loop_
_entity_poly.entity_id
_entity_poly.type
_entity_poly.pdbx_seq_one_letter_code
_entity_poly.pdbx_strand_id
1 'polypeptide(L)'
;MAGSTVPSKVQESPEGDDVARRLLDSAAQLAYDPATEVDWETPLDKDFHGASPEWSSLYGTAYWGELTEAQRKELTRQEAASVASTGIWFEMILQQMVLRDIYMKNPAGAEFQWALTEIAEECRHSIMFARGAQKLGAPHYRPRRAVMELGRAFKTLAFGEAAYAAILVAEEVLDVMQRDWMRDERVVPFVRTINNIHVVEESRHMKFARDETLKRLEGAGWARRQINAFVVAVASYFIVTSMVNPEVYRKAGLDKRRALAAAKSNAHHKSMMRSSCSGLMDFLASARLLTKPALAFYKRANLI
;
A
#
# COMPACT_ATOMS: atom_id res chain seq x y z
N MET A 1 44.17 -38.22 -9.09
CA MET A 1 44.05 -36.86 -9.64
C MET A 1 42.57 -36.48 -9.57
N ALA A 2 42.15 -35.84 -8.48
CA ALA A 2 40.76 -35.49 -8.23
C ALA A 2 40.35 -34.30 -9.09
N GLY A 3 39.29 -34.46 -9.88
CA GLY A 3 38.69 -33.39 -10.67
C GLY A 3 37.96 -32.40 -9.76
N SER A 4 38.45 -31.17 -9.71
CA SER A 4 37.82 -30.07 -9.00
C SER A 4 36.66 -29.53 -9.82
N THR A 5 35.43 -29.86 -9.42
CA THR A 5 34.21 -29.21 -9.89
C THR A 5 34.01 -27.92 -9.09
N VAL A 6 34.45 -26.80 -9.66
CA VAL A 6 34.10 -25.46 -9.16
C VAL A 6 32.60 -25.22 -9.42
N PRO A 7 31.80 -24.76 -8.45
CA PRO A 7 30.40 -24.45 -8.68
C PRO A 7 30.28 -23.26 -9.65
N SER A 8 29.38 -23.40 -10.62
CA SER A 8 28.99 -22.33 -11.54
C SER A 8 28.58 -21.07 -10.76
N LYS A 9 29.27 -19.97 -11.08
CA LYS A 9 28.92 -18.61 -10.67
C LYS A 9 27.49 -18.34 -11.14
N VAL A 10 26.56 -18.05 -10.23
CA VAL A 10 25.24 -17.53 -10.56
C VAL A 10 25.48 -16.24 -11.34
N GLN A 11 25.26 -16.30 -12.64
CA GLN A 11 25.40 -15.16 -13.54
C GLN A 11 24.09 -14.38 -13.42
N GLU A 12 24.14 -13.25 -12.71
CA GLU A 12 23.02 -12.30 -12.66
C GLU A 12 22.63 -11.93 -14.10
N SER A 13 21.35 -12.07 -14.43
CA SER A 13 20.84 -11.84 -15.79
C SER A 13 21.00 -10.36 -16.17
N PRO A 14 21.49 -10.03 -17.38
CA PRO A 14 21.70 -8.64 -17.82
C PRO A 14 20.44 -7.76 -17.79
N GLU A 15 19.25 -8.35 -17.92
CA GLU A 15 17.97 -7.65 -17.98
C GLU A 15 17.52 -7.09 -16.62
N GLY A 16 17.89 -7.73 -15.51
CA GLY A 16 17.45 -7.27 -14.20
C GLY A 16 18.18 -6.04 -13.68
N ASP A 17 19.47 -5.98 -13.99
CA ASP A 17 20.35 -4.84 -13.71
C ASP A 17 19.94 -3.61 -14.54
N ASP A 18 19.28 -3.80 -15.70
CA ASP A 18 18.78 -2.71 -16.55
C ASP A 18 17.52 -2.01 -15.99
N VAL A 19 16.60 -2.74 -15.35
CA VAL A 19 15.43 -2.12 -14.70
C VAL A 19 15.85 -1.28 -13.50
N ALA A 20 16.66 -1.85 -12.59
CA ALA A 20 17.10 -1.15 -11.38
C ALA A 20 17.91 0.12 -11.71
N ARG A 21 18.79 0.08 -12.73
CA ARG A 21 19.51 1.28 -13.20
C ARG A 21 18.58 2.38 -13.70
N ARG A 22 17.61 2.04 -14.55
CA ARG A 22 16.65 3.03 -15.06
C ARG A 22 15.81 3.66 -13.94
N LEU A 23 15.46 2.87 -12.93
CA LEU A 23 14.72 3.38 -11.77
C LEU A 23 15.58 4.30 -10.90
N LEU A 24 16.87 3.99 -10.70
CA LEU A 24 17.82 4.88 -10.04
C LEU A 24 17.97 6.22 -10.78
N ASP A 25 18.12 6.19 -12.10
CA ASP A 25 18.17 7.40 -12.92
C ASP A 25 16.87 8.22 -12.78
N SER A 26 15.71 7.55 -12.78
CA SER A 26 14.42 8.20 -12.61
C SER A 26 14.24 8.82 -11.22
N ALA A 27 14.69 8.14 -10.15
CA ALA A 27 14.61 8.66 -8.79
C ALA A 27 15.55 9.87 -8.60
N ALA A 28 16.71 9.88 -9.25
CA ALA A 28 17.61 11.03 -9.22
C ALA A 28 17.05 12.27 -9.93
N GLN A 29 16.22 12.08 -10.97
CA GLN A 29 15.60 13.18 -11.71
C GLN A 29 14.37 13.76 -11.01
N LEU A 30 13.60 12.94 -10.31
CA LEU A 30 12.31 13.31 -9.75
C LEU A 30 12.15 12.75 -8.33
N ALA A 31 12.81 13.44 -7.40
CA ALA A 31 12.69 13.23 -5.96
C ALA A 31 12.12 14.48 -5.30
N TYR A 32 11.03 14.31 -4.57
CA TYR A 32 10.45 15.38 -3.76
C TYR A 32 10.96 15.30 -2.33
N ASP A 33 11.09 16.45 -1.67
CA ASP A 33 11.29 16.49 -0.22
C ASP A 33 9.96 16.85 0.47
N PRO A 34 9.23 15.88 1.05
CA PRO A 34 8.00 16.17 1.78
C PRO A 34 8.13 17.20 2.90
N ALA A 35 9.33 17.41 3.44
CA ALA A 35 9.55 18.39 4.50
C ALA A 35 9.37 19.82 4.02
N THR A 36 9.62 20.09 2.73
CA THR A 36 9.57 21.43 2.12
C THR A 36 8.43 21.59 1.12
N GLU A 37 8.04 20.51 0.43
CA GLU A 37 6.99 20.53 -0.61
C GLU A 37 5.57 20.62 -0.02
N VAL A 38 5.34 20.01 1.15
CA VAL A 38 4.05 20.06 1.83
C VAL A 38 3.99 21.30 2.72
N ASP A 39 2.94 22.10 2.56
CA ASP A 39 2.65 23.20 3.49
C ASP A 39 2.23 22.64 4.86
N TRP A 40 3.19 22.62 5.78
CA TRP A 40 2.98 22.17 7.15
C TRP A 40 2.47 23.27 8.09
N GLU A 41 2.72 24.54 7.77
CA GLU A 41 2.49 25.68 8.66
C GLU A 41 1.05 26.18 8.62
N THR A 42 0.39 26.17 7.45
CA THR A 42 -1.01 26.62 7.34
C THR A 42 -1.91 25.75 8.24
N PRO A 43 -2.70 26.32 9.16
CA PRO A 43 -3.60 25.54 10.01
C PRO A 43 -4.59 24.71 9.20
N LEU A 44 -5.01 23.56 9.74
CA LEU A 44 -6.05 22.73 9.12
C LEU A 44 -7.36 23.53 9.00
N ASP A 45 -7.77 23.83 7.77
CA ASP A 45 -9.12 24.26 7.46
C ASP A 45 -10.08 23.05 7.48
N LYS A 46 -11.02 23.08 8.43
CA LYS A 46 -11.99 22.01 8.66
C LYS A 46 -13.17 22.05 7.69
N ASP A 47 -13.24 23.07 6.83
CA ASP A 47 -14.21 23.14 5.74
C ASP A 47 -13.81 22.28 4.53
N PHE A 48 -12.63 21.67 4.55
CA PHE A 48 -12.23 20.68 3.54
C PHE A 48 -12.40 19.24 4.03
N HIS A 49 -12.62 18.33 3.08
CA HIS A 49 -12.51 16.90 3.31
C HIS A 49 -11.04 16.47 3.44
N GLY A 50 -10.81 15.31 4.06
CA GLY A 50 -9.48 14.68 4.03
C GLY A 50 -9.28 13.71 2.87
N ALA A 51 -10.37 13.29 2.23
CA ALA A 51 -10.41 12.40 1.08
C ALA A 51 -11.65 12.76 0.26
N SER A 52 -11.66 12.46 -1.03
CA SER A 52 -12.85 12.67 -1.85
C SER A 52 -14.05 11.95 -1.20
N PRO A 53 -15.20 12.60 -1.00
CA PRO A 53 -16.34 12.04 -0.29
C PRO A 53 -16.77 10.65 -0.76
N GLU A 54 -16.68 10.40 -2.07
CA GLU A 54 -17.04 9.15 -2.74
C GLU A 54 -16.22 7.95 -2.26
N TRP A 55 -15.03 8.19 -1.68
CA TRP A 55 -14.19 7.15 -1.07
C TRP A 55 -14.56 6.82 0.37
N SER A 56 -15.41 7.63 1.01
CA SER A 56 -15.82 7.37 2.40
C SER A 56 -16.55 6.02 2.52
N SER A 57 -16.27 5.28 3.59
CA SER A 57 -16.89 3.98 3.84
C SER A 57 -18.41 4.04 4.00
N LEU A 58 -18.96 5.24 4.28
CA LEU A 58 -20.40 5.46 4.42
C LEU A 58 -21.04 6.10 3.18
N TYR A 59 -20.28 6.61 2.22
CA TYR A 59 -20.83 7.32 1.07
C TYR A 59 -21.91 6.50 0.35
N GLY A 60 -23.01 7.15 -0.01
CA GLY A 60 -24.15 6.52 -0.70
C GLY A 60 -25.07 5.69 0.22
N THR A 61 -24.76 5.53 1.51
CA THR A 61 -25.67 4.88 2.47
C THR A 61 -26.71 5.86 3.01
N ALA A 62 -27.82 5.32 3.53
CA ALA A 62 -28.82 6.14 4.24
C ALA A 62 -28.19 6.90 5.42
N TYR A 63 -27.25 6.28 6.15
CA TYR A 63 -26.60 6.93 7.28
C TYR A 63 -25.74 8.12 6.83
N TRP A 64 -25.06 8.04 5.69
CA TRP A 64 -24.35 9.18 5.09
C TRP A 64 -25.28 10.34 4.72
N GLY A 65 -26.48 10.02 4.21
CA GLY A 65 -27.51 11.00 3.89
C GLY A 65 -27.96 11.83 5.11
N GLU A 66 -27.91 11.23 6.30
CA GLU A 66 -28.27 11.89 7.56
C GLU A 66 -27.14 12.72 8.18
N LEU A 67 -25.89 12.53 7.73
CA LEU A 67 -24.75 13.25 8.30
C LEU A 67 -24.80 14.73 7.92
N THR A 68 -24.44 15.58 8.88
CA THR A 68 -24.15 16.99 8.58
C THR A 68 -22.90 17.07 7.72
N GLU A 69 -22.76 18.19 6.99
CA GLU A 69 -21.58 18.42 6.17
C GLU A 69 -20.29 18.41 7.00
N ALA A 70 -20.33 18.97 8.22
CA ALA A 70 -19.21 18.91 9.15
C ALA A 70 -18.83 17.47 9.56
N GLN A 71 -19.81 16.58 9.76
CA GLN A 71 -19.57 15.17 10.07
C GLN A 71 -18.98 14.42 8.87
N ARG A 72 -19.41 14.72 7.64
CA ARG A 72 -18.83 14.12 6.43
C ARG A 72 -17.37 14.52 6.25
N LYS A 73 -17.07 15.81 6.40
CA LYS A 73 -15.70 16.34 6.33
C LYS A 73 -14.83 15.73 7.42
N GLU A 74 -15.32 15.66 8.67
CA GLU A 74 -14.58 15.02 9.75
C GLU A 74 -14.35 13.52 9.52
N LEU A 75 -15.38 12.79 9.07
CA LEU A 75 -15.24 11.36 8.76
C LEU A 75 -14.16 11.13 7.70
N THR A 76 -14.21 11.85 6.58
CA THR A 76 -13.20 11.72 5.52
C THR A 76 -11.78 12.06 5.99
N ARG A 77 -11.60 13.04 6.89
CA ARG A 77 -10.30 13.34 7.51
C ARG A 77 -9.80 12.18 8.37
N GLN A 78 -10.66 11.62 9.21
CA GLN A 78 -10.29 10.49 10.06
C GLN A 78 -10.02 9.21 9.24
N GLU A 79 -10.77 8.98 8.16
CA GLU A 79 -10.53 7.87 7.22
C GLU A 79 -9.21 8.04 6.46
N ALA A 80 -8.92 9.23 5.92
CA ALA A 80 -7.63 9.50 5.27
C ALA A 80 -6.45 9.26 6.22
N ALA A 81 -6.55 9.72 7.47
CA ALA A 81 -5.51 9.47 8.48
C ALA A 81 -5.40 7.98 8.87
N SER A 82 -6.51 7.23 8.87
CA SER A 82 -6.51 5.79 9.10
C SER A 82 -5.83 5.02 7.96
N VAL A 83 -6.07 5.43 6.72
CA VAL A 83 -5.39 4.90 5.53
C VAL A 83 -3.88 5.16 5.63
N ALA A 84 -3.49 6.41 5.90
CA ALA A 84 -2.09 6.79 6.09
C ALA A 84 -1.41 5.98 7.23
N SER A 85 -2.10 5.80 8.36
CA SER A 85 -1.58 4.99 9.48
C SER A 85 -1.40 3.51 9.12
N THR A 86 -2.29 2.98 8.27
CA THR A 86 -2.21 1.60 7.76
C THR A 86 -1.04 1.44 6.79
N GLY A 87 -0.83 2.42 5.91
CA GLY A 87 0.33 2.50 5.02
C GLY A 87 1.64 2.47 5.81
N ILE A 88 1.80 3.34 6.81
CA ILE A 88 2.99 3.32 7.69
C ILE A 88 3.22 1.93 8.31
N TRP A 89 2.18 1.29 8.85
CA TRP A 89 2.32 -0.05 9.43
C TRP A 89 2.78 -1.09 8.41
N PHE A 90 2.26 -1.00 7.18
CA PHE A 90 2.61 -1.89 6.09
C PHE A 90 4.04 -1.67 5.61
N GLU A 91 4.47 -0.43 5.43
CA GLU A 91 5.84 -0.11 5.03
C GLU A 91 6.89 -0.57 6.04
N MET A 92 6.59 -0.46 7.34
CA MET A 92 7.47 -1.02 8.36
C MET A 92 7.69 -2.52 8.17
N ILE A 93 6.71 -3.26 7.66
CA ILE A 93 6.86 -4.69 7.35
C ILE A 93 7.71 -4.88 6.11
N LEU A 94 7.41 -4.17 5.02
CA LEU A 94 8.07 -4.32 3.74
C LEU A 94 9.55 -3.94 3.78
N GLN A 95 9.88 -2.79 4.37
CA GLN A 95 11.26 -2.33 4.49
C GLN A 95 12.14 -3.35 5.23
N GLN A 96 11.61 -4.03 6.26
CA GLN A 96 12.33 -5.11 6.95
C GLN A 96 12.57 -6.33 6.03
N MET A 97 11.62 -6.62 5.14
CA MET A 97 11.73 -7.74 4.22
C MET A 97 12.72 -7.43 3.09
N VAL A 98 12.69 -6.22 2.53
CA VAL A 98 13.65 -5.75 1.54
C VAL A 98 15.06 -5.70 2.12
N LEU A 99 15.24 -5.14 3.34
CA LEU A 99 16.54 -5.14 4.03
C LEU A 99 17.12 -6.54 4.22
N ARG A 100 16.28 -7.51 4.59
CA ARG A 100 16.74 -8.91 4.73
C ARG A 100 17.12 -9.51 3.38
N ASP A 101 16.40 -9.18 2.30
CA ASP A 101 16.71 -9.68 0.96
C ASP A 101 18.07 -9.20 0.45
N ILE A 102 18.40 -7.93 0.70
CA ILE A 102 19.65 -7.33 0.20
C ILE A 102 20.85 -7.48 1.14
N TYR A 103 20.67 -8.05 2.34
CA TYR A 103 21.66 -8.07 3.44
C TYR A 103 23.09 -8.49 3.03
N MET A 104 23.24 -9.43 2.08
CA MET A 104 24.53 -9.91 1.58
C MET A 104 24.67 -9.79 0.06
N LYS A 105 23.80 -9.02 -0.62
CA LYS A 105 23.94 -8.74 -2.05
C LYS A 105 25.12 -7.80 -2.30
N ASN A 106 25.67 -7.81 -3.51
CA ASN A 106 26.80 -6.95 -3.90
C ASN A 106 26.40 -5.46 -3.84
N PRO A 107 27.04 -4.62 -2.99
CA PRO A 107 26.68 -3.21 -2.87
C PRO A 107 26.93 -2.37 -4.14
N ALA A 108 27.77 -2.86 -5.05
CA ALA A 108 28.00 -2.22 -6.35
C ALA A 108 26.92 -2.56 -7.40
N GLY A 109 26.01 -3.50 -7.11
CA GLY A 109 24.91 -3.87 -8.01
C GLY A 109 23.76 -2.86 -7.96
N ALA A 110 23.10 -2.62 -9.10
CA ALA A 110 22.01 -1.65 -9.18
C ALA A 110 20.79 -2.06 -8.35
N GLU A 111 20.49 -3.36 -8.25
CA GLU A 111 19.38 -3.85 -7.41
C GLU A 111 19.58 -3.50 -5.93
N PHE A 112 20.80 -3.63 -5.40
CA PHE A 112 21.10 -3.28 -4.02
C PHE A 112 20.91 -1.79 -3.77
N GLN A 113 21.43 -0.96 -4.68
CA GLN A 113 21.32 0.50 -4.60
C GLN A 113 19.87 0.96 -4.73
N TRP A 114 19.13 0.40 -5.69
CA TRP A 114 17.71 0.66 -5.86
C TRP A 114 16.91 0.32 -4.61
N ALA A 115 17.11 -0.87 -4.04
CA ALA A 115 16.41 -1.29 -2.84
C ALA A 115 16.66 -0.36 -1.64
N LEU A 116 17.88 0.16 -1.47
CA LEU A 116 18.16 1.17 -0.44
C LEU A 116 17.55 2.54 -0.76
N THR A 117 17.48 2.93 -2.03
CA THR A 117 16.76 4.14 -2.47
C THR A 117 15.27 4.03 -2.15
N GLU A 118 14.64 2.91 -2.48
CA GLU A 118 13.25 2.58 -2.16
C GLU A 118 13.01 2.65 -0.65
N ILE A 119 13.86 2.02 0.17
CA ILE A 119 13.77 2.11 1.64
C ILE A 119 13.86 3.56 2.14
N ALA A 120 14.71 4.39 1.53
CA ALA A 120 14.86 5.80 1.90
C ALA A 120 13.63 6.64 1.50
N GLU A 121 13.04 6.38 0.34
CA GLU A 121 11.74 6.92 -0.08
C GLU A 121 10.65 6.56 0.94
N GLU A 122 10.56 5.28 1.33
CA GLU A 122 9.54 4.82 2.29
C GLU A 122 9.70 5.38 3.70
N CYS A 123 10.94 5.69 4.11
CA CYS A 123 11.17 6.43 5.35
C CYS A 123 10.58 7.85 5.27
N ARG A 124 10.77 8.55 4.14
CA ARG A 124 10.24 9.90 3.91
C ARG A 124 8.71 9.87 3.80
N HIS A 125 8.14 8.90 3.07
CA HIS A 125 6.70 8.69 2.98
C HIS A 125 6.07 8.45 4.35
N SER A 126 6.65 7.55 5.14
CA SER A 126 6.15 7.23 6.47
C SER A 126 6.13 8.46 7.40
N ILE A 127 7.17 9.29 7.36
CA ILE A 127 7.23 10.55 8.12
C ILE A 127 6.19 11.54 7.60
N MET A 128 6.06 11.69 6.28
CA MET A 128 5.07 12.55 5.63
C MET A 128 3.64 12.16 6.05
N PHE A 129 3.29 10.88 5.98
CA PHE A 129 2.00 10.36 6.40
C PHE A 129 1.75 10.57 7.90
N ALA A 130 2.76 10.38 8.75
CA ALA A 130 2.62 10.61 10.19
C ALA A 130 2.33 12.08 10.51
N ARG A 131 3.05 13.01 9.88
CA ARG A 131 2.80 14.46 10.01
C ARG A 131 1.43 14.84 9.45
N GLY A 132 1.03 14.25 8.32
CA GLY A 132 -0.29 14.44 7.71
C GLY A 132 -1.42 14.01 8.66
N ALA A 133 -1.33 12.80 9.22
CA ALA A 133 -2.30 12.29 10.19
C ALA A 133 -2.37 13.15 11.45
N GLN A 134 -1.23 13.63 11.95
CA GLN A 134 -1.18 14.58 13.07
C GLN A 134 -1.88 15.90 12.74
N LYS A 135 -1.61 16.48 11.56
CA LYS A 135 -2.22 17.73 11.09
C LYS A 135 -3.73 17.60 10.87
N LEU A 136 -4.20 16.41 10.48
CA LEU A 136 -5.64 16.06 10.41
C LEU A 136 -6.30 15.92 11.79
N GLY A 137 -5.55 16.01 12.89
CA GLY A 137 -6.07 15.85 14.26
C GLY A 137 -6.45 14.41 14.61
N ALA A 138 -5.91 13.43 13.87
CA ALA A 138 -6.20 12.03 14.09
C ALA A 138 -5.37 11.44 15.24
N PRO A 139 -5.92 10.46 16.00
CA PRO A 139 -5.11 9.64 16.88
C PRO A 139 -4.22 8.68 16.07
N HIS A 140 -3.29 8.01 16.75
CA HIS A 140 -2.58 6.88 16.18
C HIS A 140 -3.55 5.70 15.97
N TYR A 141 -4.04 5.51 14.74
CA TYR A 141 -4.82 4.35 14.35
C TYR A 141 -3.92 3.13 14.14
N ARG A 142 -4.33 1.97 14.65
CA ARG A 142 -3.57 0.72 14.52
C ARG A 142 -4.46 -0.41 14.01
N PRO A 143 -3.91 -1.36 13.22
CA PRO A 143 -4.58 -2.61 12.94
C PRO A 143 -4.95 -3.36 14.23
N ARG A 144 -5.88 -4.29 14.13
CA ARG A 144 -6.26 -5.15 15.27
C ARG A 144 -5.06 -5.96 15.73
N ARG A 145 -4.99 -6.29 17.04
CA ARG A 145 -3.87 -7.04 17.62
C ARG A 145 -3.52 -8.31 16.86
N ALA A 146 -4.52 -9.12 16.51
CA ALA A 146 -4.30 -10.33 15.72
C ALA A 146 -3.63 -10.05 14.36
N VAL A 147 -3.99 -8.96 13.69
CA VAL A 147 -3.38 -8.55 12.41
C VAL A 147 -1.95 -8.05 12.63
N MET A 148 -1.68 -7.34 13.72
CA MET A 148 -0.31 -6.94 14.06
C MET A 148 0.59 -8.14 14.32
N GLU A 149 0.11 -9.17 15.03
CA GLU A 149 0.88 -10.39 15.26
C GLU A 149 1.09 -11.21 13.97
N LEU A 150 0.08 -11.26 13.09
CA LEU A 150 0.24 -11.82 11.75
C LEU A 150 1.27 -11.05 10.93
N GLY A 151 1.29 -9.72 11.02
CA GLY A 151 2.31 -8.88 10.39
C GLY A 151 3.71 -9.16 10.94
N ARG A 152 3.86 -9.39 12.25
CA ARG A 152 5.14 -9.81 12.86
C ARG A 152 5.60 -11.16 12.34
N ALA A 153 4.70 -12.15 12.25
CA ALA A 153 5.04 -13.44 11.67
C ALA A 153 5.40 -13.31 10.19
N PHE A 154 4.63 -12.54 9.42
CA PHE A 154 4.83 -12.33 7.99
C PHE A 154 6.20 -11.70 7.72
N LYS A 155 6.53 -10.56 8.35
CA LYS A 155 7.84 -9.92 8.15
C LYS A 155 9.02 -10.83 8.50
N THR A 156 8.87 -11.70 9.50
CA THR A 156 9.94 -12.60 9.96
C THR A 156 10.07 -13.86 9.11
N LEU A 157 8.97 -14.41 8.58
CA LEU A 157 8.94 -15.72 7.93
C LEU A 157 8.79 -15.66 6.41
N ALA A 158 8.17 -14.63 5.86
CA ALA A 158 8.01 -14.50 4.41
C ALA A 158 9.37 -14.26 3.76
N PHE A 159 9.61 -14.84 2.59
CA PHE A 159 10.83 -14.67 1.81
C PHE A 159 10.46 -14.61 0.33
N GLY A 160 11.36 -14.07 -0.49
CA GLY A 160 11.23 -14.14 -1.94
C GLY A 160 10.10 -13.27 -2.51
N GLU A 161 9.43 -13.81 -3.51
CA GLU A 161 8.35 -13.23 -4.30
C GLU A 161 7.08 -12.90 -3.50
N ALA A 162 6.81 -13.59 -2.39
CA ALA A 162 5.67 -13.26 -1.52
C ALA A 162 5.80 -11.85 -0.92
N ALA A 163 7.04 -11.37 -0.75
CA ALA A 163 7.32 -10.01 -0.31
C ALA A 163 6.82 -9.01 -1.36
N TYR A 164 7.44 -9.05 -2.55
CA TYR A 164 7.19 -8.10 -3.63
C TYR A 164 5.76 -8.18 -4.19
N ALA A 165 5.18 -9.38 -4.28
CA ALA A 165 3.79 -9.51 -4.71
C ALA A 165 2.79 -8.97 -3.67
N ALA A 166 3.14 -8.98 -2.38
CA ALA A 166 2.32 -8.36 -1.34
C ALA A 166 2.45 -6.84 -1.33
N ILE A 167 3.63 -6.27 -1.67
CA ILE A 167 3.85 -4.83 -1.89
C ILE A 167 2.78 -4.29 -2.84
N LEU A 168 2.69 -4.89 -4.03
CA LEU A 168 1.77 -4.44 -5.09
C LEU A 168 0.31 -4.33 -4.69
N VAL A 169 -0.13 -5.10 -3.67
CA VAL A 169 -1.53 -5.08 -3.28
C VAL A 169 -1.89 -3.81 -2.53
N ALA A 170 -1.07 -3.36 -1.59
CA ALA A 170 -1.37 -2.11 -0.89
C ALA A 170 -1.24 -0.95 -1.87
N GLU A 171 -0.16 -0.93 -2.64
CA GLU A 171 0.23 0.22 -3.44
C GLU A 171 -0.72 0.49 -4.59
N GLU A 172 -1.21 -0.53 -5.31
CA GLU A 172 -2.15 -0.28 -6.41
C GLU A 172 -3.54 0.15 -5.94
N VAL A 173 -3.97 -0.33 -4.77
CA VAL A 173 -5.24 0.12 -4.18
C VAL A 173 -5.13 1.57 -3.73
N LEU A 174 -4.02 1.92 -3.08
CA LEU A 174 -3.74 3.28 -2.63
C LEU A 174 -3.53 4.23 -3.80
N ASP A 175 -2.83 3.83 -4.86
CA ASP A 175 -2.53 4.66 -6.03
C ASP A 175 -3.80 5.22 -6.68
N VAL A 176 -4.81 4.37 -6.92
CA VAL A 176 -6.09 4.83 -7.49
C VAL A 176 -6.81 5.80 -6.54
N MET A 177 -6.83 5.49 -5.24
CA MET A 177 -7.43 6.38 -4.24
C MET A 177 -6.74 7.75 -4.20
N GLN A 178 -5.41 7.75 -4.16
CA GLN A 178 -4.59 8.95 -4.03
C GLN A 178 -4.64 9.82 -5.30
N ARG A 179 -4.71 9.19 -6.49
CA ARG A 179 -4.90 9.89 -7.77
C ARG A 179 -6.23 10.64 -7.84
N ASP A 180 -7.29 10.08 -7.25
CA ASP A 180 -8.57 10.79 -7.13
C ASP A 180 -8.45 11.94 -6.13
N TRP A 181 -7.89 11.68 -4.95
CA TRP A 181 -7.80 12.67 -3.88
C TRP A 181 -6.94 13.87 -4.26
N MET A 182 -5.81 13.67 -4.96
CA MET A 182 -4.92 14.77 -5.36
C MET A 182 -5.57 15.75 -6.36
N ARG A 183 -6.57 15.29 -7.12
CA ARG A 183 -7.27 16.07 -8.16
C ARG A 183 -8.54 16.75 -7.67
N ASP A 184 -9.06 16.35 -6.51
CA ASP A 184 -10.33 16.84 -5.98
C ASP A 184 -10.14 18.09 -5.11
N GLU A 185 -10.63 19.24 -5.58
CA GLU A 185 -10.52 20.53 -4.88
C GLU A 185 -11.28 20.57 -3.54
N ARG A 186 -12.17 19.62 -3.27
CA ARG A 186 -12.85 19.48 -1.97
C ARG A 186 -11.92 18.89 -0.90
N VAL A 187 -10.79 18.30 -1.30
CA VAL A 187 -9.78 17.72 -0.41
C VAL A 187 -8.80 18.79 0.04
N VAL A 188 -8.45 18.78 1.32
CA VAL A 188 -7.56 19.77 1.92
C VAL A 188 -6.21 19.83 1.18
N PRO A 189 -5.69 21.03 0.83
CA PRO A 189 -4.55 21.17 -0.07
C PRO A 189 -3.31 20.35 0.32
N PHE A 190 -2.91 20.33 1.59
CA PHE A 190 -1.71 19.60 2.00
C PHE A 190 -1.86 18.07 1.81
N VAL A 191 -3.08 17.52 1.93
CA VAL A 191 -3.32 16.09 1.65
C VAL A 191 -3.20 15.82 0.15
N ARG A 192 -3.66 16.75 -0.70
CA ARG A 192 -3.47 16.64 -2.15
C ARG A 192 -1.98 16.62 -2.52
N THR A 193 -1.17 17.46 -1.90
CA THR A 193 0.29 17.47 -2.11
C THR A 193 0.93 16.17 -1.64
N ILE A 194 0.58 15.67 -0.45
CA ILE A 194 1.04 14.37 0.07
C ILE A 194 0.75 13.25 -0.94
N ASN A 195 -0.48 13.20 -1.46
CA ASN A 195 -0.89 12.18 -2.43
C ASN A 195 -0.15 12.33 -3.77
N ASN A 196 0.07 13.56 -4.24
CA ASN A 196 0.84 13.80 -5.46
C ASN A 196 2.28 13.31 -5.35
N ILE A 197 2.95 13.62 -4.23
CA ILE A 197 4.32 13.15 -3.99
C ILE A 197 4.35 11.62 -3.99
N HIS A 198 3.50 10.99 -3.18
CA HIS A 198 3.46 9.53 -3.05
C HIS A 198 3.21 8.84 -4.40
N VAL A 199 2.18 9.27 -5.14
CA VAL A 199 1.80 8.68 -6.43
C VAL A 199 2.93 8.76 -7.48
N VAL A 200 3.72 9.84 -7.46
CA VAL A 200 4.83 10.00 -8.40
C VAL A 200 5.96 9.03 -8.05
N GLU A 201 6.34 8.94 -6.78
CA GLU A 201 7.45 8.09 -6.34
C GLU A 201 7.07 6.59 -6.42
N GLU A 202 5.87 6.22 -5.97
CA GLU A 202 5.37 4.85 -5.89
C GLU A 202 5.24 4.15 -7.26
N SER A 203 5.08 4.93 -8.34
CA SER A 203 5.06 4.39 -9.70
C SER A 203 6.33 3.59 -10.04
N ARG A 204 7.48 3.97 -9.45
CA ARG A 204 8.77 3.28 -9.63
C ARG A 204 8.82 1.99 -8.81
N HIS A 205 8.32 2.03 -7.59
CA HIS A 205 8.32 0.89 -6.65
C HIS A 205 7.43 -0.22 -7.19
N MET A 206 6.23 0.12 -7.65
CA MET A 206 5.34 -0.83 -8.33
C MET A 206 5.99 -1.46 -9.57
N LYS A 207 6.75 -0.67 -10.35
CA LYS A 207 7.47 -1.20 -11.53
C LYS A 207 8.52 -2.22 -11.13
N PHE A 208 9.33 -1.93 -10.11
CA PHE A 208 10.32 -2.84 -9.57
C PHE A 208 9.69 -4.11 -8.98
N ALA A 209 8.65 -3.96 -8.14
CA ALA A 209 7.99 -5.07 -7.49
C ALA A 209 7.32 -6.03 -8.49
N ARG A 210 6.75 -5.53 -9.60
CA ARG A 210 6.22 -6.36 -10.69
C ARG A 210 7.30 -7.17 -11.38
N ASP A 211 8.43 -6.53 -11.72
CA ASP A 211 9.57 -7.17 -12.36
C ASP A 211 10.17 -8.26 -11.46
N GLU A 212 10.42 -7.95 -10.19
CA GLU A 212 10.99 -8.88 -9.23
C GLU A 212 10.06 -10.06 -8.92
N THR A 213 8.75 -9.80 -8.85
CA THR A 213 7.74 -10.86 -8.70
C THR A 213 7.79 -11.85 -9.87
N LEU A 214 7.86 -11.35 -11.11
CA LEU A 214 7.91 -12.22 -12.30
C LEU A 214 9.20 -13.03 -12.36
N LYS A 215 10.36 -12.40 -12.16
CA LYS A 215 11.67 -13.07 -12.12
C LYS A 215 11.72 -14.19 -11.07
N ARG A 216 11.26 -13.91 -9.84
CA ARG A 216 11.30 -14.92 -8.77
C ARG A 216 10.28 -16.05 -8.95
N LEU A 217 9.23 -15.80 -9.71
CA LEU A 217 8.28 -16.83 -10.12
C LEU A 217 8.75 -17.60 -11.36
N GLU A 218 9.81 -17.16 -12.05
CA GLU A 218 10.37 -17.91 -13.17
C GLU A 218 10.84 -19.29 -12.70
N GLY A 219 10.46 -20.34 -13.44
CA GLY A 219 10.72 -21.73 -13.04
C GLY A 219 9.99 -22.20 -11.76
N ALA A 220 9.17 -21.38 -11.11
CA ALA A 220 8.45 -21.78 -9.91
C ALA A 220 7.44 -22.89 -10.19
N GLY A 221 7.59 -24.03 -9.49
CA GLY A 221 6.68 -25.16 -9.55
C GLY A 221 5.28 -24.86 -8.99
N TRP A 222 4.34 -25.77 -9.24
CA TRP A 222 2.93 -25.59 -8.89
C TRP A 222 2.71 -25.29 -7.40
N ALA A 223 3.33 -26.05 -6.49
CA ALA A 223 3.15 -25.89 -5.05
C ALA A 223 3.60 -24.51 -4.56
N ARG A 224 4.77 -24.04 -5.03
CA ARG A 224 5.31 -22.71 -4.70
C ARG A 224 4.34 -21.61 -5.17
N ARG A 225 3.77 -21.72 -6.37
CA ARG A 225 2.76 -20.77 -6.87
C ARG A 225 1.48 -20.78 -6.04
N GLN A 226 1.00 -21.95 -5.62
CA GLN A 226 -0.19 -22.04 -4.75
C GLN A 226 0.04 -21.36 -3.40
N ILE A 227 1.20 -21.58 -2.78
CA ILE A 227 1.55 -20.97 -1.50
C ILE A 227 1.63 -19.45 -1.65
N ASN A 228 2.35 -18.94 -2.65
CA ASN A 228 2.46 -17.49 -2.88
C ASN A 228 1.11 -16.85 -3.17
N ALA A 229 0.31 -17.43 -4.05
CA ALA A 229 -1.05 -16.97 -4.34
C ALA A 229 -1.89 -16.84 -3.06
N PHE A 230 -1.82 -17.85 -2.19
CA PHE A 230 -2.55 -17.85 -0.93
C PHE A 230 -2.02 -16.78 0.04
N VAL A 231 -0.70 -16.69 0.21
CA VAL A 231 -0.06 -15.72 1.11
C VAL A 231 -0.36 -14.30 0.69
N VAL A 232 -0.22 -13.98 -0.60
CA VAL A 232 -0.54 -12.66 -1.15
C VAL A 232 -2.01 -12.33 -0.89
N ALA A 233 -2.93 -13.24 -1.20
CA ALA A 233 -4.37 -13.00 -0.98
C ALA A 233 -4.74 -12.79 0.50
N VAL A 234 -4.09 -13.51 1.41
CA VAL A 234 -4.27 -13.32 2.86
C VAL A 234 -3.73 -11.95 3.30
N ALA A 235 -2.54 -11.57 2.84
CA ALA A 235 -1.98 -10.25 3.12
C ALA A 235 -2.90 -9.14 2.60
N SER A 236 -3.35 -9.24 1.35
CA SER A 236 -4.30 -8.31 0.75
C SER A 236 -5.56 -8.12 1.58
N TYR A 237 -6.16 -9.23 2.03
CA TYR A 237 -7.35 -9.19 2.84
C TYR A 237 -7.13 -8.40 4.13
N PHE A 238 -6.02 -8.63 4.83
CA PHE A 238 -5.75 -7.94 6.10
C PHE A 238 -5.36 -6.47 5.93
N ILE A 239 -4.65 -6.12 4.86
CA ILE A 239 -4.32 -4.73 4.54
C ILE A 239 -5.60 -3.96 4.26
N VAL A 240 -6.39 -4.40 3.27
CA VAL A 240 -7.61 -3.71 2.85
C VAL A 240 -8.61 -3.58 4.00
N THR A 241 -8.82 -4.65 4.77
CA THR A 241 -9.76 -4.60 5.91
C THR A 241 -9.25 -3.79 7.10
N SER A 242 -7.98 -3.35 7.10
CA SER A 242 -7.40 -2.48 8.14
C SER A 242 -7.43 -1.00 7.78
N MET A 243 -7.60 -0.64 6.49
CA MET A 243 -7.55 0.74 6.00
C MET A 243 -8.51 1.70 6.73
N VAL A 244 -9.71 1.22 7.06
CA VAL A 244 -10.71 1.99 7.82
C VAL A 244 -10.81 1.47 9.25
N ASN A 245 -10.15 2.16 10.18
CA ASN A 245 -10.20 1.81 11.59
C ASN A 245 -11.61 2.10 12.15
N PRO A 246 -12.26 1.17 12.88
CA PRO A 246 -13.59 1.41 13.45
C PRO A 246 -13.71 2.62 14.38
N GLU A 247 -12.61 3.14 14.92
CA GLU A 247 -12.62 4.33 15.78
C GLU A 247 -12.81 5.64 15.01
N VAL A 248 -12.61 5.66 13.68
CA VAL A 248 -12.83 6.86 12.86
C VAL A 248 -14.26 7.39 13.01
N TYR A 249 -15.24 6.48 13.08
CA TYR A 249 -16.64 6.84 13.26
C TYR A 249 -16.90 7.54 14.59
N ARG A 250 -16.33 7.02 15.69
CA ARG A 250 -16.46 7.66 17.01
C ARG A 250 -15.77 9.02 17.02
N LYS A 251 -14.62 9.15 16.36
CA LYS A 251 -13.89 10.41 16.23
C LYS A 251 -14.66 11.45 15.41
N ALA A 252 -15.40 11.01 14.40
CA ALA A 252 -16.33 11.85 13.66
C ALA A 252 -17.67 12.12 14.36
N GLY A 253 -17.83 11.70 15.62
CA GLY A 253 -19.06 11.91 16.40
C GLY A 253 -20.24 11.05 15.96
N LEU A 254 -19.96 9.90 15.33
CA LEU A 254 -20.97 8.97 14.81
C LEU A 254 -21.22 7.80 15.76
N ASP A 255 -22.40 7.18 15.64
CA ASP A 255 -22.67 5.89 16.24
C ASP A 255 -21.84 4.83 15.52
N LYS A 256 -20.81 4.34 16.21
CA LYS A 256 -19.88 3.34 15.68
C LYS A 256 -20.55 2.05 15.24
N ARG A 257 -21.54 1.54 15.98
CA ARG A 257 -22.19 0.25 15.66
C ARG A 257 -23.03 0.40 14.39
N ARG A 258 -23.79 1.49 14.30
CA ARG A 258 -24.58 1.82 13.12
C ARG A 258 -23.70 2.07 11.90
N ALA A 259 -22.61 2.82 12.06
CA ALA A 259 -21.65 3.09 10.99
C ALA A 259 -21.02 1.80 10.45
N LEU A 260 -20.57 0.91 11.34
CA LEU A 260 -20.01 -0.39 10.93
C LEU A 260 -21.02 -1.26 10.16
N ALA A 261 -22.30 -1.26 10.57
CA ALA A 261 -23.35 -2.00 9.86
C ALA A 261 -23.62 -1.41 8.46
N ALA A 262 -23.67 -0.08 8.36
CA ALA A 262 -23.84 0.63 7.09
C ALA A 262 -22.64 0.40 6.15
N ALA A 263 -21.41 0.60 6.64
CA ALA A 263 -20.19 0.38 5.87
C ALA A 263 -20.08 -1.07 5.37
N LYS A 264 -20.40 -2.07 6.21
CA LYS A 264 -20.36 -3.49 5.82
C LYS A 264 -21.32 -3.81 4.67
N SER A 265 -22.45 -3.11 4.57
CA SER A 265 -23.46 -3.33 3.53
C SER A 265 -23.33 -2.37 2.34
N ASN A 266 -22.42 -1.40 2.39
CA ASN A 266 -22.25 -0.36 1.37
C ASN A 266 -21.81 -0.95 0.01
N ALA A 267 -22.73 -0.98 -0.95
CA ALA A 267 -22.46 -1.49 -2.30
C ALA A 267 -21.57 -0.55 -3.13
N HIS A 268 -21.71 0.77 -2.93
CA HIS A 268 -20.89 1.79 -3.60
C HIS A 268 -19.42 1.60 -3.24
N HIS A 269 -19.11 1.59 -1.94
CA HIS A 269 -17.73 1.44 -1.47
C HIS A 269 -17.11 0.12 -1.95
N LYS A 270 -17.86 -0.99 -1.90
CA LYS A 270 -17.39 -2.27 -2.44
C LYS A 270 -17.11 -2.22 -3.95
N SER A 271 -17.91 -1.46 -4.71
CA SER A 271 -17.70 -1.28 -6.15
C SER A 271 -16.46 -0.45 -6.45
N MET A 272 -16.24 0.62 -5.68
CA MET A 272 -15.02 1.42 -5.75
C MET A 272 -13.78 0.56 -5.50
N MET A 273 -13.79 -0.23 -4.41
CA MET A 273 -12.67 -1.13 -4.08
C MET A 273 -12.39 -2.19 -5.17
N ARG A 274 -13.43 -2.80 -5.76
CA ARG A 274 -13.23 -3.73 -6.89
C ARG A 274 -12.61 -3.04 -8.10
N SER A 275 -13.08 -1.83 -8.41
CA SER A 275 -12.64 -1.10 -9.60
C SER A 275 -11.18 -0.65 -9.44
N SER A 276 -10.77 -0.19 -8.26
CA SER A 276 -9.38 0.19 -7.99
C SER A 276 -8.41 -0.98 -7.99
N CYS A 277 -8.87 -2.19 -7.70
CA CYS A 277 -8.02 -3.39 -7.72
C CYS A 277 -7.85 -4.02 -9.10
N SER A 278 -8.47 -3.49 -10.15
CA SER A 278 -8.50 -4.13 -11.48
C SER A 278 -7.09 -4.40 -12.04
N GLY A 279 -6.21 -3.39 -12.04
CA GLY A 279 -4.83 -3.52 -12.51
C GLY A 279 -3.99 -4.54 -11.72
N LEU A 280 -4.27 -4.66 -10.43
CA LEU A 280 -3.63 -5.64 -9.55
C LEU A 280 -4.11 -7.05 -9.89
N MET A 281 -5.42 -7.22 -10.08
CA MET A 281 -5.99 -8.52 -10.45
C MET A 281 -5.49 -8.98 -11.82
N ASP A 282 -5.36 -8.07 -12.79
CA ASP A 282 -4.77 -8.37 -14.09
C ASP A 282 -3.31 -8.83 -13.97
N PHE A 283 -2.53 -8.16 -13.12
CA PHE A 283 -1.15 -8.58 -12.84
C PHE A 283 -1.08 -9.96 -12.20
N LEU A 284 -1.82 -10.17 -11.10
CA LEU A 284 -1.85 -11.46 -10.41
C LEU A 284 -2.35 -12.58 -11.33
N ALA A 285 -3.27 -12.30 -12.24
CA ALA A 285 -3.71 -13.23 -13.27
C ALA A 285 -2.55 -13.59 -14.21
N SER A 286 -1.83 -12.60 -14.74
CA SER A 286 -0.68 -12.81 -15.64
C SER A 286 0.46 -13.58 -14.96
N ALA A 287 0.67 -13.36 -13.65
CA ALA A 287 1.64 -14.08 -12.83
C ALA A 287 1.15 -15.49 -12.38
N ARG A 288 -0.09 -15.86 -12.72
CA ARG A 288 -0.76 -17.13 -12.32
C ARG A 288 -0.90 -17.28 -10.80
N LEU A 289 -1.18 -16.18 -10.10
CA LEU A 289 -1.38 -16.12 -8.65
C LEU A 289 -2.86 -16.05 -8.24
N LEU A 290 -3.81 -16.14 -9.19
CA LEU A 290 -5.25 -16.20 -8.89
C LEU A 290 -5.77 -17.63 -8.74
N THR A 291 -5.40 -18.29 -7.64
CA THR A 291 -5.82 -19.68 -7.35
C THR A 291 -7.20 -19.72 -6.70
N LYS A 292 -7.90 -20.88 -6.73
CA LYS A 292 -9.23 -21.00 -6.10
C LYS A 292 -9.24 -20.59 -4.61
N PRO A 293 -8.25 -20.99 -3.77
CA PRO A 293 -8.17 -20.51 -2.40
C PRO A 293 -7.93 -19.00 -2.30
N ALA A 294 -7.07 -18.42 -3.14
CA ALA A 294 -6.79 -16.99 -3.17
C ALA A 294 -8.04 -16.16 -3.52
N LEU A 295 -8.81 -16.59 -4.53
CA LEU A 295 -10.06 -15.95 -4.94
C LEU A 295 -11.08 -15.83 -3.81
N ALA A 296 -11.10 -16.77 -2.85
CA ALA A 296 -12.00 -16.69 -1.70
C ALA A 296 -11.67 -15.50 -0.79
N PHE A 297 -10.38 -15.15 -0.63
CA PHE A 297 -9.95 -14.00 0.15
C PHE A 297 -10.22 -12.69 -0.59
N TYR A 298 -9.92 -12.62 -1.89
CA TYR A 298 -10.21 -11.44 -2.69
C TYR A 298 -11.71 -11.10 -2.74
N LYS A 299 -12.59 -12.11 -2.88
CA LYS A 299 -14.05 -11.92 -2.77
C LYS A 299 -14.47 -11.38 -1.41
N ARG A 300 -13.90 -11.91 -0.32
CA ARG A 300 -14.21 -11.45 1.04
C ARG A 300 -13.74 -10.02 1.31
N ALA A 301 -12.65 -9.60 0.68
CA ALA A 301 -12.14 -8.23 0.73
C ALA A 301 -12.86 -7.28 -0.26
N ASN A 302 -13.73 -7.79 -1.14
CA ASN A 302 -14.38 -7.05 -2.22
C ASN A 302 -13.39 -6.47 -3.24
N LEU A 303 -12.35 -7.23 -3.61
CA LEU A 303 -11.40 -6.84 -4.67
C LEU A 303 -11.76 -7.44 -6.04
N ILE A 304 -12.68 -8.42 -6.07
CA ILE A 304 -13.26 -9.06 -7.27
C ILE A 304 -14.76 -9.30 -7.07
#